data_AF-A0A1E8Q7N5-F1
#
_entry.id   AF-A0A1E8Q7N5-F1
#
_cell.length_a   1.000
_cell.length_b   1.000
_cell.length_c   1.000
_cell.angle_alpha   90.00
_cell.angle_beta   90.00
_cell.angle_gamma   90.00
#
_symmetry.space_group_name_H-M   'P 1'
#
loop_
_entity.id
_entity.type
_entity.pdbx_description
1 polymer ?
#
loop_
_entity_poly.entity_id
_entity_poly.type
_entity_poly.pdbx_seq_one_letter_code
_entity_poly.pdbx_strand_id
1 'polypeptide(L)'
;MTSVLESPVAIDESAPEDVSAPAVNTMKAKALHTALSDAVLFTAPTTARLPFLEAVRLEFGGGQLVAVATDRFVLGASKAEYLGEAFMMMVAGPDAKALVKMAKTAKRDEKTREVTIEVVDGGAHVTFRFSTGESILLRGVDVQFPKWRQLLPADTSRMGGIVGMGYVPAYMGRFTKARAEEQATGSMMVVFPSVTSSGKPGPTAIRIGDDFFGLLMPVRPPGDEWTYHRPGWLDVDVHAAASGAAEAR
;
A
#
# COMPACT_ATOMS: atom_id res chain seq x y z
N MET A 1 67.40 -37.88 33.81
CA MET A 1 66.51 -36.80 34.27
C MET A 1 65.92 -36.13 33.04
N THR A 2 64.72 -36.53 32.66
CA THR A 2 63.95 -35.90 31.57
C THR A 2 62.49 -35.96 32.01
N SER A 3 61.97 -34.78 32.36
CA SER A 3 60.64 -34.55 32.93
C SER A 3 59.58 -34.68 31.83
N VAL A 4 58.56 -35.49 32.08
CA VAL A 4 57.34 -35.58 31.28
C VAL A 4 56.30 -34.69 31.97
N LEU A 5 55.89 -33.60 31.32
CA LEU A 5 54.82 -32.72 31.79
C LEU A 5 53.49 -33.20 31.19
N GLU A 6 52.60 -33.68 32.05
CA GLU A 6 51.17 -33.90 31.76
C GLU A 6 50.47 -32.55 31.54
N SER A 7 49.68 -32.45 30.48
CA SER A 7 48.76 -31.33 30.24
C SER A 7 47.37 -31.66 30.82
N PRO A 8 46.73 -30.78 31.58
CA PRO A 8 45.37 -31.01 32.04
C PRO A 8 44.36 -30.66 30.95
N VAL A 9 43.39 -31.56 30.76
CA VAL A 9 42.21 -31.41 29.91
C VAL A 9 41.34 -30.28 30.47
N ALA A 10 41.11 -29.24 29.66
CA ALA A 10 40.14 -28.20 29.96
C ALA A 10 38.73 -28.75 29.80
N ILE A 11 37.93 -28.66 30.87
CA ILE A 11 36.51 -28.96 30.87
C ILE A 11 35.82 -27.76 30.24
N ASP A 12 35.20 -27.97 29.08
CA ASP A 12 34.41 -26.97 28.38
C ASP A 12 33.10 -26.76 29.14
N GLU A 13 33.03 -25.65 29.87
CA GLU A 13 31.84 -25.16 30.56
C GLU A 13 30.93 -24.52 29.51
N SER A 14 30.07 -25.35 28.90
CA SER A 14 29.07 -24.88 27.95
C SER A 14 28.10 -23.92 28.63
N ALA A 15 28.26 -22.63 28.34
CA ALA A 15 27.33 -21.57 28.73
C ALA A 15 25.90 -21.90 28.24
N PRO A 16 24.84 -21.57 29.00
CA PRO A 16 23.49 -21.80 28.57
C PRO A 16 23.19 -20.95 27.33
N GLU A 17 22.68 -21.58 26.28
CA GLU A 17 22.09 -20.89 25.13
C GLU A 17 21.08 -19.86 25.65
N ASP A 18 21.28 -18.62 25.24
CA ASP A 18 20.40 -17.49 25.51
C ASP A 18 19.05 -17.82 24.85
N VAL A 19 18.10 -18.34 25.65
CA VAL A 19 16.73 -18.58 25.23
C VAL A 19 16.09 -17.20 25.08
N SER A 20 16.33 -16.58 23.91
CA SER A 20 15.64 -15.39 23.46
C SER A 20 14.15 -15.61 23.69
N ALA A 21 13.55 -14.79 24.56
CA ALA A 21 12.10 -14.78 24.74
C ALA A 21 11.43 -14.76 23.36
N PRO A 22 10.31 -15.49 23.16
CA PRO A 22 9.65 -15.54 21.86
C PRO A 22 9.36 -14.11 21.43
N ALA A 23 9.86 -13.72 20.25
CA ALA A 23 9.72 -12.36 19.75
C ALA A 23 8.23 -12.04 19.61
N VAL A 24 7.73 -11.21 20.51
CA VAL A 24 6.32 -10.85 20.52
C VAL A 24 6.06 -9.94 19.32
N ASN A 25 5.28 -10.43 18.37
CA ASN A 25 4.87 -9.64 17.21
C ASN A 25 3.86 -8.57 17.67
N THR A 26 4.21 -7.29 17.57
CA THR A 26 3.39 -6.19 18.05
C THR A 26 3.39 -5.00 17.09
N MET A 27 2.29 -4.23 17.12
CA MET A 27 2.20 -2.92 16.47
C MET A 27 1.08 -2.07 17.07
N LYS A 28 1.04 -0.78 16.74
CA LYS A 28 -0.08 0.10 17.13
C LYS A 28 -1.33 -0.25 16.31
N ALA A 29 -2.49 -0.26 16.97
CA ALA A 29 -3.77 -0.53 16.32
C ALA A 29 -4.09 0.51 15.23
N LYS A 30 -3.73 1.78 15.44
CA LYS A 30 -3.87 2.81 14.42
C LYS A 30 -3.01 2.53 13.18
N ALA A 31 -1.76 2.10 13.38
CA ALA A 31 -0.86 1.79 12.28
C ALA A 31 -1.40 0.62 11.43
N LEU A 32 -1.92 -0.42 12.08
CA LEU A 32 -2.62 -1.53 11.41
C LEU A 32 -3.86 -1.05 10.65
N HIS A 33 -4.69 -0.24 11.29
CA HIS A 33 -5.89 0.34 10.68
C HIS A 33 -5.55 1.14 9.43
N THR A 34 -4.55 2.04 9.49
CA THR A 34 -4.16 2.87 8.34
C THR A 34 -3.68 2.01 7.18
N ALA A 35 -2.72 1.11 7.41
CA ALA A 35 -2.16 0.28 6.35
C ALA A 35 -3.23 -0.59 5.66
N LEU A 36 -4.09 -1.24 6.45
CA LEU A 36 -5.17 -2.07 5.91
C LEU A 36 -6.28 -1.25 5.24
N SER A 37 -6.71 -0.14 5.83
CA SER A 37 -7.77 0.71 5.26
C SER A 37 -7.37 1.22 3.89
N ASP A 38 -6.12 1.64 3.74
CA ASP A 38 -5.56 2.07 2.46
C ASP A 38 -5.57 0.93 1.45
N ALA A 39 -5.00 -0.23 1.79
CA ALA A 39 -4.87 -1.35 0.87
C ALA A 39 -6.25 -1.86 0.40
N VAL A 40 -7.24 -1.96 1.28
CA VAL A 40 -8.58 -2.47 0.95
C VAL A 40 -9.27 -1.64 -0.14
N LEU A 41 -8.97 -0.35 -0.29
CA LEU A 41 -9.50 0.51 -1.35
C LEU A 41 -9.15 0.00 -2.77
N PHE A 42 -8.07 -0.79 -2.88
CA PHE A 42 -7.53 -1.26 -4.15
C PHE A 42 -7.88 -2.71 -4.47
N THR A 43 -8.65 -3.37 -3.60
CA THR A 43 -9.18 -4.73 -3.87
C THR A 43 -10.20 -4.72 -5.00
N ALA A 44 -10.24 -5.81 -5.77
CA ALA A 44 -11.31 -6.04 -6.73
C ALA A 44 -12.64 -6.32 -5.99
N PRO A 45 -13.78 -5.96 -6.61
CA PRO A 45 -15.08 -6.38 -6.09
C PRO A 45 -15.26 -7.89 -6.24
N THR A 46 -16.07 -8.50 -5.37
CA THR A 46 -16.40 -9.94 -5.42
C THR A 46 -17.07 -10.37 -6.74
N THR A 47 -17.67 -9.42 -7.45
CA THR A 47 -18.24 -9.64 -8.79
C THR A 47 -17.18 -9.93 -9.86
N ALA A 48 -15.91 -9.59 -9.61
CA ALA A 48 -14.81 -9.91 -10.52
C ALA A 48 -14.48 -11.41 -10.54
N ARG A 49 -14.87 -12.17 -9.51
CA ARG A 49 -14.62 -13.62 -9.37
C ARG A 49 -13.14 -13.99 -9.49
N LEU A 50 -12.27 -13.17 -8.89
CA LEU A 50 -10.82 -13.34 -8.92
C LEU A 50 -10.31 -13.27 -7.47
N PRO A 51 -10.30 -14.41 -6.74
CA PRO A 51 -10.04 -14.42 -5.29
C PRO A 51 -8.71 -13.76 -4.88
N PHE A 52 -7.68 -13.85 -5.72
CA PHE A 52 -6.37 -13.23 -5.46
C PHE A 52 -6.37 -11.69 -5.57
N LEU A 53 -7.33 -11.10 -6.28
CA LEU A 53 -7.53 -9.64 -6.38
C LEU A 53 -8.50 -9.12 -5.32
N GLU A 54 -9.34 -10.00 -4.78
CA GLU A 54 -10.24 -9.69 -3.67
C GLU A 54 -9.52 -9.74 -2.31
N ALA A 55 -8.28 -10.24 -2.30
CA ALA A 55 -7.44 -10.38 -1.11
C ALA A 55 -6.46 -9.20 -0.95
N VAL A 56 -6.07 -8.97 0.30
CA VAL A 56 -4.99 -8.07 0.68
C VAL A 56 -3.79 -8.93 1.06
N ARG A 57 -2.64 -8.65 0.46
CA ARG A 57 -1.37 -9.27 0.85
C ARG A 57 -0.76 -8.46 1.99
N LEU A 58 -0.44 -9.15 3.09
CA LEU A 58 0.27 -8.59 4.23
C LEU A 58 1.67 -9.18 4.30
N GLU A 59 2.66 -8.32 4.35
CA GLU A 59 4.07 -8.70 4.49
C GLU A 59 4.60 -8.05 5.76
N PHE A 60 4.96 -8.87 6.74
CA PHE A 60 5.53 -8.47 8.01
C PHE A 60 7.03 -8.75 8.00
N GLY A 61 7.81 -7.87 8.60
CA GLY A 61 9.25 -8.05 8.79
C GLY A 61 10.06 -6.79 8.52
N GLY A 62 11.33 -6.79 8.94
CA GLY A 62 12.23 -5.64 8.74
C GLY A 62 11.73 -4.35 9.41
N GLY A 63 11.05 -4.46 10.55
CA GLY A 63 10.50 -3.31 11.28
C GLY A 63 9.20 -2.74 10.72
N GLN A 64 8.57 -3.40 9.75
CA GLN A 64 7.40 -2.87 9.06
C GLN A 64 6.36 -3.94 8.67
N LEU A 65 5.13 -3.48 8.53
CA LEU A 65 4.04 -4.13 7.82
C LEU A 65 3.87 -3.42 6.48
N VAL A 66 3.80 -4.17 5.40
CA VAL A 66 3.36 -3.68 4.09
C VAL A 66 2.05 -4.38 3.72
N ALA A 67 0.98 -3.60 3.61
CA ALA A 67 -0.31 -4.05 3.13
C ALA A 67 -0.49 -3.63 1.66
N VAL A 68 -0.75 -4.58 0.77
CA VAL A 68 -0.89 -4.31 -0.67
C VAL A 68 -2.10 -5.02 -1.27
N ALA A 69 -2.83 -4.32 -2.14
CA ALA A 69 -3.91 -4.89 -2.93
C ALA A 69 -3.97 -4.28 -4.33
N THR A 70 -4.64 -4.97 -5.25
CA THR A 70 -4.81 -4.53 -6.64
C THR A 70 -6.08 -5.10 -7.26
N ASP A 71 -6.64 -4.39 -8.24
CA ASP A 71 -7.76 -4.84 -9.08
C ASP A 71 -7.38 -4.98 -10.57
N ARG A 72 -6.07 -5.01 -10.85
CA ARG A 72 -5.39 -4.96 -12.18
C ARG A 72 -5.27 -3.56 -12.80
N PHE A 73 -6.14 -2.62 -12.43
CA PHE A 73 -6.11 -1.26 -12.98
C PHE A 73 -5.48 -0.27 -12.01
N VAL A 74 -5.58 -0.58 -10.72
CA VAL A 74 -4.89 0.14 -9.66
C VAL A 74 -4.20 -0.81 -8.71
N LEU A 75 -3.14 -0.32 -8.10
CA LEU A 75 -2.46 -0.95 -6.98
C LEU A 75 -2.24 0.10 -5.90
N GLY A 76 -2.41 -0.29 -4.64
CA GLY A 76 -2.01 0.52 -3.50
C GLY A 76 -1.25 -0.33 -2.49
N ALA A 77 -0.12 0.19 -2.03
CA ALA A 77 0.72 -0.39 -1.01
C ALA A 77 0.90 0.65 0.11
N SER A 78 0.62 0.24 1.34
CA SER A 78 0.68 1.09 2.52
C SER A 78 1.57 0.43 3.58
N LYS A 79 2.55 1.20 4.07
CA LYS A 79 3.54 0.79 5.07
C LYS A 79 3.13 1.26 6.47
N ALA A 80 3.35 0.43 7.48
CA ALA A 80 3.19 0.78 8.89
C ALA A 80 4.34 0.20 9.71
N GLU A 81 4.64 0.81 10.85
CA GLU A 81 5.62 0.28 11.80
C GLU A 81 5.13 -1.03 12.42
N TYR A 82 6.05 -1.98 12.57
CA TYR A 82 5.78 -3.30 13.15
C TYR A 82 7.04 -3.86 13.79
N LEU A 83 6.89 -4.49 14.95
CA LEU A 83 7.98 -5.16 15.66
C LEU A 83 7.68 -6.66 15.74
N GLY A 84 8.58 -7.50 15.26
CA GLY A 84 8.41 -8.95 15.33
C GLY A 84 9.08 -9.69 14.18
N GLU A 85 8.75 -10.96 14.06
CA GLU A 85 9.30 -11.87 13.06
C GLU A 85 8.72 -11.64 11.67
N ALA A 86 9.46 -12.04 10.65
CA ALA A 86 9.01 -11.90 9.28
C ALA A 86 8.04 -13.03 8.90
N PHE A 87 6.88 -12.66 8.37
CA PHE A 87 5.94 -13.61 7.79
C PHE A 87 5.06 -12.92 6.72
N MET A 88 4.34 -13.73 5.96
CA MET A 88 3.42 -13.23 4.94
C MET A 88 2.09 -13.94 5.08
N MET A 89 0.99 -13.23 4.85
CA MET A 89 -0.31 -13.86 4.66
C MET A 89 -1.15 -13.14 3.61
N MET A 90 -2.04 -13.90 2.97
CA MET A 90 -3.09 -13.38 2.11
C MET A 90 -4.39 -13.34 2.89
N VAL A 91 -4.97 -12.17 3.07
CA VAL A 91 -6.21 -11.97 3.83
C VAL A 91 -7.37 -11.75 2.86
N ALA A 92 -8.45 -12.51 2.99
CA ALA A 92 -9.64 -12.30 2.18
C ALA A 92 -10.24 -10.90 2.40
N GLY A 93 -10.81 -10.29 1.37
CA GLY A 93 -11.38 -8.93 1.45
C GLY A 93 -12.39 -8.72 2.58
N PRO A 94 -13.34 -9.63 2.85
CA PRO A 94 -14.25 -9.52 4.00
C PRO A 94 -13.52 -9.52 5.34
N ASP A 95 -12.52 -10.37 5.50
CA ASP A 95 -11.72 -10.49 6.73
C ASP A 95 -10.84 -9.26 6.94
N ALA A 96 -10.21 -8.76 5.87
CA ALA A 96 -9.45 -7.52 5.92
C ALA A 96 -10.34 -6.34 6.35
N LYS A 97 -11.57 -6.26 5.84
CA LYS A 97 -12.56 -5.24 6.26
C LYS A 97 -13.00 -5.42 7.71
N ALA A 98 -13.14 -6.65 8.20
CA ALA A 98 -13.43 -6.92 9.60
C ALA A 98 -12.27 -6.46 10.50
N LEU A 99 -11.03 -6.79 10.12
CA LEU A 99 -9.83 -6.38 10.85
C LEU A 99 -9.66 -4.85 10.84
N VAL A 100 -9.94 -4.16 9.73
CA VAL A 100 -9.99 -2.69 9.68
C VAL A 100 -10.98 -2.14 10.71
N LYS A 101 -12.21 -2.67 10.75
CA LYS A 101 -13.23 -2.20 11.71
C LYS A 101 -12.78 -2.40 13.15
N MET A 102 -12.17 -3.54 13.46
CA MET A 102 -11.64 -3.82 14.80
C MET A 102 -10.46 -2.91 15.14
N ALA A 103 -9.52 -2.72 14.22
CA ALA A 103 -8.32 -1.91 14.43
C ALA A 103 -8.61 -0.41 14.53
N LYS A 104 -9.80 0.04 14.13
CA LYS A 104 -10.21 1.45 14.21
C LYS A 104 -10.05 1.99 15.63
N THR A 105 -9.27 3.05 15.77
CA THR A 105 -8.98 3.72 17.04
C THR A 105 -9.74 5.04 17.17
N ALA A 106 -10.24 5.33 18.37
CA ALA A 106 -10.63 6.69 18.72
C ALA A 106 -9.38 7.52 19.06
N LYS A 107 -9.45 8.86 18.92
CA LYS A 107 -8.32 9.77 19.17
C LYS A 107 -7.69 9.61 20.57
N ARG A 108 -8.48 9.24 21.57
CA ARG A 108 -8.01 9.01 22.95
C ARG A 108 -7.18 7.73 23.11
N ASP A 109 -7.43 6.71 22.29
CA ASP A 109 -6.85 5.37 22.42
C ASP A 109 -5.68 5.15 21.44
N GLU A 110 -5.42 6.15 20.59
CA GLU A 110 -4.47 6.08 19.48
C GLU A 110 -3.03 5.72 19.91
N LYS A 111 -2.57 6.25 21.05
CA LYS A 111 -1.20 6.04 21.54
C LYS A 111 -1.02 4.75 22.31
N THR A 112 -2.09 4.24 22.92
CA THR A 112 -2.06 3.16 23.91
C THR A 112 -2.62 1.85 23.39
N ARG A 113 -3.46 1.87 22.34
CA ARG A 113 -4.04 0.65 21.78
C ARG A 113 -3.03 -0.08 20.90
N GLU A 114 -2.70 -1.28 21.32
CA GLU A 114 -1.71 -2.15 20.70
C GLU A 114 -2.37 -3.42 20.20
N VAL A 115 -1.71 -4.07 19.24
CA VAL A 115 -2.10 -5.34 18.67
C VAL A 115 -0.94 -6.29 18.81
N THR A 116 -1.18 -7.41 19.49
CA THR A 116 -0.28 -8.56 19.52
C THR A 116 -0.72 -9.54 18.43
N ILE A 117 0.25 -10.07 17.69
CA ILE A 117 0.00 -10.91 16.51
C ILE A 117 0.57 -12.31 16.78
N GLU A 118 -0.31 -13.29 16.93
CA GLU A 118 0.09 -14.68 17.14
C GLU A 118 0.06 -15.39 15.80
N VAL A 119 1.21 -15.91 15.38
CA VAL A 119 1.39 -16.58 14.08
C VAL A 119 1.48 -18.08 14.32
N VAL A 120 0.64 -18.84 13.63
CA VAL A 120 0.61 -20.30 13.68
C VAL A 120 0.79 -20.85 12.26
N ASP A 121 1.47 -21.98 12.13
CA ASP A 121 1.74 -22.67 10.86
C ASP A 121 2.38 -21.76 9.80
N GLY A 122 3.36 -20.94 10.19
CA GLY A 122 4.09 -20.07 9.27
C GLY A 122 3.24 -18.98 8.61
N GLY A 123 2.11 -18.59 9.21
CA GLY A 123 1.22 -17.54 8.69
C GLY A 123 -0.08 -18.05 8.06
N ALA A 124 -0.33 -19.37 8.06
CA ALA A 124 -1.61 -19.91 7.61
C ALA A 124 -2.77 -19.54 8.55
N HIS A 125 -2.49 -19.42 9.85
CA HIS A 125 -3.43 -18.96 10.86
C HIS A 125 -2.80 -17.83 11.67
N VAL A 126 -3.46 -16.68 11.73
CA VAL A 126 -2.93 -15.51 12.43
C VAL A 126 -4.01 -14.93 13.33
N THR A 127 -3.71 -14.82 14.62
CA THR A 127 -4.61 -14.19 15.58
C THR A 127 -4.13 -12.78 15.90
N PHE A 128 -4.99 -11.79 15.68
CA PHE A 128 -4.76 -10.41 16.10
C PHE A 128 -5.46 -10.19 17.44
N ARG A 129 -4.70 -9.94 18.50
CA ARG A 129 -5.21 -9.65 19.84
C ARG A 129 -5.00 -8.18 20.17
N PHE A 130 -6.09 -7.46 20.39
CA PHE A 130 -6.05 -6.05 20.77
C PHE A 130 -5.88 -5.92 22.28
N SER A 131 -5.15 -4.90 22.74
CA SER A 131 -4.98 -4.62 24.17
C SER A 131 -6.30 -4.30 24.90
N THR A 132 -7.38 -4.05 24.15
CA THR A 132 -8.76 -3.90 24.63
C THR A 132 -9.46 -5.23 24.94
N GLY A 133 -8.83 -6.38 24.68
CA GLY A 133 -9.36 -7.72 24.91
C GLY A 133 -10.07 -8.35 23.69
N GLU A 134 -10.33 -7.58 22.65
CA GLU A 134 -10.88 -8.09 21.39
C GLU A 134 -9.84 -8.94 20.65
N SER A 135 -10.26 -10.00 19.98
CA SER A 135 -9.37 -10.77 19.11
C SER A 135 -10.08 -11.30 17.88
N ILE A 136 -9.31 -11.52 16.82
CA ILE A 136 -9.80 -12.12 15.57
C ILE A 136 -8.76 -13.11 15.05
N LEU A 137 -9.21 -14.33 14.80
CA LEU A 137 -8.44 -15.37 14.13
C LEU A 137 -8.72 -15.29 12.64
N LEU A 138 -7.67 -15.09 11.85
CA LEU A 138 -7.73 -15.06 10.40
C LEU A 138 -7.04 -16.29 9.81
N ARG A 139 -7.67 -16.87 8.79
CA ARG A 139 -7.08 -17.93 7.98
C ARG A 139 -6.56 -17.33 6.67
N GLY A 140 -5.29 -17.55 6.39
CA GLY A 140 -4.68 -17.16 5.13
C GLY A 140 -5.35 -17.86 3.95
N VAL A 141 -5.57 -17.13 2.87
CA VAL A 141 -6.06 -17.69 1.61
C VAL A 141 -4.88 -18.19 0.79
N ASP A 142 -4.95 -19.42 0.29
CA ASP A 142 -3.89 -19.99 -0.55
C ASP A 142 -4.02 -19.50 -2.00
N VAL A 143 -3.57 -18.26 -2.24
CA VAL A 143 -3.57 -17.62 -3.56
C VAL A 143 -2.24 -16.91 -3.82
N GLN A 144 -1.77 -16.98 -5.06
CA GLN A 144 -0.54 -16.29 -5.45
C GLN A 144 -0.84 -14.84 -5.86
N PHE A 145 -0.34 -13.90 -5.08
CA PHE A 145 -0.41 -12.47 -5.42
C PHE A 145 0.59 -12.12 -6.55
N PRO A 146 0.26 -11.18 -7.46
CA PRO A 146 1.18 -10.73 -8.50
C PRO A 146 2.53 -10.25 -7.95
N LYS A 147 3.59 -10.35 -8.76
CA LYS A 147 4.94 -9.81 -8.45
C LYS A 147 4.95 -8.28 -8.51
N TRP A 148 4.23 -7.65 -7.59
CA TRP A 148 3.89 -6.22 -7.65
C TRP A 148 5.10 -5.30 -7.58
N ARG A 149 6.16 -5.68 -6.86
CA ARG A 149 7.42 -4.91 -6.81
C ARG A 149 8.06 -4.73 -8.19
N GLN A 150 7.85 -5.65 -9.12
CA GLN A 150 8.37 -5.56 -10.49
C GLN A 150 7.57 -4.57 -11.35
N LEU A 151 6.39 -4.15 -10.90
CA LEU A 151 5.57 -3.13 -11.57
C LEU A 151 6.00 -1.71 -11.16
N LEU A 152 6.79 -1.58 -10.09
CA LEU A 152 7.27 -0.30 -9.60
C LEU A 152 8.39 0.22 -10.50
N PRO A 153 8.35 1.49 -10.94
CA PRO A 153 9.50 2.13 -11.54
C PRO A 153 10.68 2.09 -10.57
N ALA A 154 11.81 1.53 -11.00
CA ALA A 154 13.04 1.49 -10.20
C ALA A 154 13.74 2.87 -10.15
N ASP A 155 13.50 3.71 -11.17
CA ASP A 155 14.09 5.03 -11.34
C ASP A 155 13.14 5.96 -12.10
N THR A 156 13.59 7.19 -12.34
CA THR A 156 12.85 8.25 -13.04
C THR A 156 13.10 8.26 -14.55
N SER A 157 13.86 7.32 -15.12
CA SER A 157 14.30 7.34 -16.53
C SER A 157 13.15 7.37 -17.55
N ARG A 158 11.96 6.92 -17.15
CA ARG A 158 10.76 6.87 -17.98
C ARG A 158 9.72 7.94 -17.64
N MET A 159 10.05 8.91 -16.79
CA MET A 159 9.12 9.94 -16.31
C MET A 159 9.29 11.25 -17.09
N GLY A 160 8.22 12.06 -17.17
CA GLY A 160 8.31 13.48 -17.54
C GLY A 160 8.17 13.84 -19.03
N GLY A 161 8.03 12.86 -19.95
CA GLY A 161 7.91 13.11 -21.39
C GLY A 161 6.48 13.17 -21.94
N ILE A 162 5.45 13.22 -21.10
CA ILE A 162 4.05 12.94 -21.52
C ILE A 162 3.23 14.22 -21.52
N VAL A 163 2.75 14.62 -22.70
CA VAL A 163 1.90 15.81 -22.90
C VAL A 163 0.43 15.54 -22.53
N GLY A 164 -0.02 14.28 -22.58
CA GLY A 164 -1.37 13.89 -22.17
C GLY A 164 -1.48 12.44 -21.75
N MET A 165 -2.30 12.16 -20.73
CA MET A 165 -2.61 10.81 -20.26
C MET A 165 -4.07 10.73 -19.79
N GLY A 166 -4.78 9.70 -20.22
CA GLY A 166 -6.14 9.42 -19.79
C GLY A 166 -6.18 8.48 -18.59
N TYR A 167 -7.09 8.75 -17.65
CA TYR A 167 -7.37 7.89 -16.51
C TYR A 167 -8.87 7.68 -16.35
N VAL A 168 -9.25 6.54 -15.78
CA VAL A 168 -10.64 6.36 -15.31
C VAL A 168 -10.78 7.11 -13.97
N PRO A 169 -11.69 8.10 -13.87
CA PRO A 169 -11.80 8.93 -12.66
C PRO A 169 -12.10 8.13 -11.38
N ALA A 170 -12.90 7.08 -11.50
CA ALA A 170 -13.25 6.20 -10.37
C ALA A 170 -12.03 5.52 -9.73
N TYR A 171 -10.98 5.25 -10.52
CA TYR A 171 -9.72 4.69 -10.02
C TYR A 171 -8.87 5.77 -9.35
N MET A 172 -8.80 6.96 -9.93
CA MET A 172 -8.11 8.11 -9.32
C MET A 172 -8.72 8.47 -7.96
N GLY A 173 -10.05 8.47 -7.84
CA GLY A 173 -10.77 8.78 -6.61
C GLY A 173 -10.54 7.80 -5.45
N ARG A 174 -9.86 6.67 -5.66
CA ARG A 174 -9.42 5.79 -4.57
C ARG A 174 -8.18 6.34 -3.87
N PHE A 175 -7.26 6.95 -4.62
CA PHE A 175 -6.05 7.56 -4.07
C PHE A 175 -6.35 8.79 -3.21
N THR A 176 -7.44 9.50 -3.48
CA THR A 176 -7.88 10.62 -2.63
C THR A 176 -8.42 10.17 -1.26
N LYS A 177 -8.60 8.86 -1.06
CA LYS A 177 -9.05 8.26 0.21
C LYS A 177 -7.91 7.57 0.97
N ALA A 178 -6.83 7.21 0.29
CA ALA A 178 -5.65 6.62 0.93
C ALA A 178 -4.94 7.68 1.78
N ARG A 179 -4.40 7.33 2.95
CA ARG A 179 -3.74 8.30 3.84
C ARG A 179 -4.58 9.56 4.10
N ALA A 180 -5.89 9.37 4.29
CA ALA A 180 -6.85 10.46 4.43
C ALA A 180 -6.47 11.49 5.51
N GLU A 181 -5.92 11.02 6.64
CA GLU A 181 -5.45 11.90 7.72
C GLU A 181 -4.24 12.73 7.30
N GLU A 182 -3.23 12.12 6.66
CA GLU A 182 -2.04 12.83 6.19
C GLU A 182 -2.39 13.86 5.12
N GLN A 183 -3.29 13.51 4.19
CA GLN A 183 -3.80 14.43 3.18
C GLN A 183 -4.59 15.58 3.80
N ALA A 184 -5.41 15.32 4.81
CA ALA A 184 -6.13 16.37 5.55
C ALA A 184 -5.18 17.34 6.27
N THR A 185 -3.98 16.88 6.65
CA THR A 185 -2.92 17.71 7.24
C THR A 185 -1.99 18.38 6.23
N GLY A 186 -2.21 18.17 4.93
CA GLY A 186 -1.50 18.85 3.85
C GLY A 186 -0.58 17.98 2.99
N SER A 187 -0.52 16.66 3.22
CA SER A 187 0.22 15.76 2.31
C SER A 187 -0.43 15.76 0.93
N MET A 188 0.34 16.11 -0.09
CA MET A 188 -0.16 16.10 -1.46
C MET A 188 -0.02 14.72 -2.09
N MET A 189 -1.01 14.35 -2.89
CA MET A 189 -0.88 13.24 -3.83
C MET A 189 0.03 13.68 -4.99
N VAL A 190 1.21 13.07 -5.08
CA VAL A 190 2.19 13.33 -6.14
C VAL A 190 2.07 12.23 -7.19
N VAL A 191 2.01 12.64 -8.45
CA VAL A 191 1.73 11.76 -9.59
C VAL A 191 2.91 11.78 -10.55
N PHE A 192 3.38 10.60 -10.93
CA PHE A 192 4.53 10.38 -11.80
C PHE A 192 4.12 9.52 -13.00
N PRO A 193 3.60 10.15 -14.06
CA PRO A 193 3.30 9.47 -15.31
C PRO A 193 4.57 8.87 -15.92
N SER A 194 4.48 7.64 -16.44
CA SER A 194 5.61 6.96 -17.07
C SER A 194 5.32 6.57 -18.52
N VAL A 195 6.37 6.37 -19.31
CA VAL A 195 6.30 5.76 -20.64
C VAL A 195 6.89 4.35 -20.64
N THR A 196 6.35 3.51 -21.50
CA THR A 196 6.94 2.21 -21.85
C THR A 196 8.17 2.42 -22.74
N SER A 197 8.98 1.37 -22.94
CA SER A 197 10.10 1.40 -23.89
C SER A 197 9.69 1.71 -25.32
N SER A 198 8.42 1.45 -25.68
CA SER A 198 7.85 1.78 -26.98
C SER A 198 7.24 3.19 -27.04
N GLY A 199 7.52 4.06 -26.06
CA GLY A 199 7.00 5.43 -25.98
C GLY A 199 5.52 5.56 -25.63
N LYS A 200 4.81 4.44 -25.41
CA LYS A 200 3.37 4.44 -25.07
C LYS A 200 3.17 4.77 -23.58
N PRO A 201 2.00 5.32 -23.18
CA PRO A 201 1.63 5.51 -21.78
C PRO A 201 1.85 4.23 -20.95
N GLY A 202 2.70 4.34 -19.92
CA GLY A 202 2.96 3.31 -18.93
C GLY A 202 2.22 3.56 -17.62
N PRO A 203 2.36 2.68 -16.62
CA PRO A 203 1.73 2.85 -15.32
C PRO A 203 2.16 4.16 -14.66
N THR A 204 1.21 4.89 -14.10
CA THR A 204 1.47 6.11 -13.36
C THR A 204 1.74 5.76 -11.91
N ALA A 205 2.93 6.10 -11.41
CA ALA A 205 3.26 5.97 -10.00
C ALA A 205 2.63 7.12 -9.20
N ILE A 206 2.08 6.80 -8.05
CA ILE A 206 1.44 7.76 -7.15
C ILE A 206 2.08 7.63 -5.78
N ARG A 207 2.43 8.76 -5.16
CA ARG A 207 2.98 8.83 -3.81
C ARG A 207 2.12 9.74 -2.95
N ILE A 208 1.86 9.33 -1.72
CA ILE A 208 1.16 10.14 -0.72
C ILE A 208 1.95 10.01 0.58
N GLY A 209 2.53 11.10 1.05
CA GLY A 209 3.50 11.04 2.16
C GLY A 209 4.71 10.15 1.81
N ASP A 210 5.26 9.51 2.83
CA ASP A 210 6.44 8.63 2.69
C ASP A 210 6.10 7.14 2.82
N ASP A 211 4.89 6.83 3.30
CA ASP A 211 4.48 5.48 3.67
C ASP A 211 3.42 4.88 2.74
N PHE A 212 3.00 5.61 1.71
CA PHE A 212 2.07 5.10 0.70
C PHE A 212 2.62 5.23 -0.71
N PHE A 213 2.45 4.14 -1.46
CA PHE A 213 2.76 4.08 -2.88
C PHE A 213 1.60 3.45 -3.65
N GLY A 214 1.34 3.94 -4.86
CA GLY A 214 0.30 3.45 -5.74
C GLY A 214 0.73 3.35 -7.21
N LEU A 215 0.04 2.49 -7.95
CA LEU A 215 0.09 2.48 -9.42
C LEU A 215 -1.32 2.69 -9.98
N LEU A 216 -1.41 3.50 -11.02
CA LEU A 216 -2.63 3.71 -11.80
C LEU A 216 -2.35 3.41 -13.27
N MET A 217 -3.09 2.46 -13.83
CA MET A 217 -2.97 2.12 -15.24
C MET A 217 -3.64 3.18 -16.11
N PRO A 218 -2.96 3.70 -17.15
CA PRO A 218 -3.56 4.66 -18.05
C PRO A 218 -4.58 4.00 -18.98
N VAL A 219 -5.49 4.81 -19.50
CA VAL A 219 -6.37 4.45 -20.61
C VAL A 219 -5.64 4.75 -21.91
N ARG A 220 -5.84 3.89 -22.91
CA ARG A 220 -5.29 4.11 -24.25
C ARG A 220 -5.97 5.32 -24.90
N PRO A 221 -5.22 6.17 -25.63
CA PRO A 221 -5.83 7.25 -26.40
C PRO A 221 -6.80 6.67 -27.43
N PRO A 222 -7.86 7.41 -27.80
CA PRO A 222 -8.68 7.11 -28.98
C PRO A 222 -7.87 7.43 -30.24
N GLY A 223 -6.85 6.61 -30.55
CA GLY A 223 -5.86 6.83 -31.60
C GLY A 223 -4.46 6.38 -31.17
N ASP A 224 -3.43 6.98 -31.76
CA ASP A 224 -2.03 6.68 -31.42
C ASP A 224 -1.46 7.58 -30.32
N GLU A 225 -1.92 8.84 -30.21
CA GLU A 225 -1.37 9.83 -29.28
C GLU A 225 -2.45 10.69 -28.61
N TRP A 226 -2.13 11.22 -27.43
CA TRP A 226 -2.94 12.22 -26.74
C TRP A 226 -2.55 13.62 -27.24
N THR A 227 -3.43 14.26 -28.00
CA THR A 227 -3.24 15.66 -28.45
C THR A 227 -4.13 16.59 -27.64
N TYR A 228 -3.52 17.59 -27.01
CA TYR A 228 -4.29 18.65 -26.36
C TYR A 228 -4.85 19.60 -27.42
N HIS A 229 -6.17 19.73 -27.43
CA HIS A 229 -6.87 20.75 -28.20
C HIS A 229 -7.53 21.72 -27.23
N ARG A 230 -7.12 22.99 -27.25
CA ARG A 230 -7.81 24.04 -26.51
C ARG A 230 -9.26 24.12 -27.04
N PRO A 231 -10.29 23.96 -26.19
CA PRO A 231 -11.66 24.07 -26.66
C PRO A 231 -11.94 25.47 -27.24
N GLY A 232 -12.40 25.54 -28.50
CA GLY A 232 -12.56 26.82 -29.20
C GLY A 232 -13.58 27.79 -28.59
N TRP A 233 -14.47 27.32 -27.71
CA TRP A 233 -15.38 28.19 -26.94
C TRP A 233 -14.65 29.09 -25.94
N LEU A 234 -13.39 28.78 -25.59
CA LEU A 234 -12.52 29.62 -24.76
C LEU A 234 -11.85 30.75 -25.54
N ASP A 235 -11.98 30.76 -26.86
CA ASP A 235 -11.35 31.75 -27.75
C ASP A 235 -12.37 32.80 -28.25
N VAL A 236 -13.60 32.78 -27.73
CA VAL A 236 -14.63 33.79 -28.04
C VAL A 236 -14.30 35.08 -27.29
N ASP A 237 -13.91 36.11 -28.03
CA ASP A 237 -13.72 37.46 -27.48
C ASP A 237 -15.05 38.01 -26.95
N VAL A 238 -15.12 38.18 -25.62
CA VAL A 238 -16.28 38.75 -24.91
C VAL A 238 -16.59 40.19 -25.36
N HIS A 239 -15.64 40.86 -26.01
CA HIS A 239 -15.80 42.23 -26.52
C HIS A 239 -16.68 42.36 -27.76
N ALA A 240 -16.90 41.29 -28.54
CA ALA A 240 -17.76 41.34 -29.73
C ALA A 240 -19.28 41.33 -29.40
N ALA A 241 -19.65 40.97 -28.16
CA ALA A 241 -21.05 40.91 -27.73
C ALA A 241 -21.62 42.27 -27.27
N ALA A 242 -20.76 43.28 -27.02
CA ALA A 242 -21.18 44.58 -26.51
C ALA A 242 -21.42 45.66 -27.59
N SER A 243 -20.98 45.43 -28.84
CA SER A 243 -21.11 46.40 -29.94
C SER A 243 -22.41 46.30 -30.75
N GLY A 244 -23.30 45.34 -30.44
CA GLY A 244 -24.54 45.11 -31.19
C GLY A 244 -25.79 45.86 -30.70
N ALA A 245 -25.70 46.67 -29.65
CA ALA A 245 -26.88 47.29 -29.01
C ALA A 245 -27.00 48.82 -29.18
N ALA A 246 -26.23 49.43 -30.10
CA ALA A 246 -26.21 50.87 -30.29
C ALA A 246 -26.45 51.30 -31.75
N GLU A 247 -27.48 50.77 -32.41
CA GLU A 247 -28.02 51.38 -33.63
C GLU A 247 -29.48 50.94 -33.86
N ALA A 248 -30.40 51.60 -33.15
CA ALA A 248 -31.81 51.72 -33.55
C ALA A 248 -32.38 52.98 -32.86
N ARG A 249 -32.22 54.12 -33.53
CA ARG A 249 -33.04 55.32 -33.34
C ARG A 249 -33.78 55.59 -34.64
#